data_AF-A0A7W1WVW0-F1
#
_entry.id   AF-A0A7W1WVW0-F1
#
_cell.length_a   1.000
_cell.length_b   1.000
_cell.length_c   1.000
_cell.angle_alpha   90.00
_cell.angle_beta   90.00
_cell.angle_gamma   90.00
#
_symmetry.space_group_name_H-M   'P 1'
#
loop_
_entity.id
_entity.type
_entity.pdbx_description
1 polymer ?
#
loop_
_entity_poly.entity_id
_entity_poly.type
_entity_poly.pdbx_seq_one_letter_code
_entity_poly.pdbx_strand_id
1 'polypeptide(L)'
;MRPLKVFATVALFSLLSACSWFGGEKEVAPDVPEQQLYDEALSALEADNYTLAIEKLQLLEARYPFGRFSEQAQLELIYAYFHNYEPEAARAAADRFVRLHPNHENVDYAYYLKGLTAFEEDRSFFEKYLPIDVSQRDPGAALDSFESFSTLLRRYPDSEYAPDAQKRMQYLKNRLATHEIHVAAYYMKREGWVAAANRGRYVVENLQETPAVPDALAIMAEAYTELGMHDLAQNSLEVLRLNYPDYQIRPFKKARATLMQTATFGLVGGEEPAEPARPVPPAERLRSEMHEQQDAKAATEEDRSLFSRMTFGVFDDDEEEAAQ
;
A
#
# COMPACT_ATOMS: atom_id res chain seq x y z
N MET A 1 -5.09 -65.42 -6.98
CA MET A 1 -4.87 -64.21 -7.82
C MET A 1 -6.00 -63.88 -8.79
N ARG A 2 -6.78 -64.86 -9.29
CA ARG A 2 -7.92 -64.60 -10.20
C ARG A 2 -9.11 -63.81 -9.59
N PRO A 3 -9.57 -64.07 -8.34
CA PRO A 3 -10.72 -63.34 -7.80
C PRO A 3 -10.39 -61.88 -7.45
N LEU A 4 -9.14 -61.59 -7.05
CA LEU A 4 -8.68 -60.24 -6.73
C LEU A 4 -8.69 -59.31 -7.96
N LYS A 5 -8.37 -59.85 -9.14
CA LYS A 5 -8.44 -59.11 -10.41
C LYS A 5 -9.88 -58.78 -10.80
N VAL A 6 -10.82 -59.70 -10.55
CA VAL A 6 -12.25 -59.49 -10.84
C VAL A 6 -12.86 -58.43 -9.92
N PHE A 7 -12.55 -58.48 -8.62
CA PHE A 7 -12.98 -57.44 -7.68
C PHE A 7 -12.39 -56.06 -8.01
N ALA A 8 -11.12 -55.99 -8.41
CA ALA A 8 -10.49 -54.74 -8.84
C ALA A 8 -11.13 -54.16 -10.11
N THR A 9 -11.49 -55.00 -11.08
CA THR A 9 -12.18 -54.54 -12.31
C THR A 9 -13.59 -54.04 -12.04
N VAL A 10 -14.35 -54.69 -11.14
CA VAL A 10 -15.71 -54.25 -10.78
C VAL A 10 -15.66 -52.92 -10.03
N ALA A 11 -14.71 -52.76 -9.09
CA ALA A 11 -14.51 -51.51 -8.37
C ALA A 11 -14.13 -50.34 -9.29
N LEU A 12 -13.31 -50.59 -10.31
CA LEU A 12 -12.91 -49.58 -11.29
C LEU A 12 -14.08 -49.14 -12.19
N PHE A 13 -14.95 -50.07 -12.59
CA PHE A 13 -16.16 -49.73 -13.35
C PHE A 13 -17.21 -48.99 -12.51
N SER A 14 -17.34 -49.28 -11.21
CA SER A 14 -18.24 -48.53 -10.33
C SER A 14 -17.81 -47.09 -10.09
N LEU A 15 -16.49 -46.80 -10.11
CA LEU A 15 -15.97 -45.44 -9.96
C LEU A 15 -16.18 -44.59 -11.22
N LEU A 16 -16.26 -45.20 -12.41
CA LEU A 16 -16.50 -44.50 -13.67
C LEU A 16 -17.98 -44.07 -13.84
N SER A 17 -18.93 -44.80 -13.26
CA SER A 17 -20.36 -44.42 -13.31
C SER A 17 -20.76 -43.30 -12.35
N ALA A 18 -19.91 -42.95 -11.37
CA ALA A 18 -20.19 -41.89 -10.40
C ALA A 18 -20.18 -40.49 -11.02
N CYS A 19 -19.47 -40.28 -12.13
CA CYS A 19 -19.40 -38.98 -12.81
C CYS A 19 -20.66 -38.61 -13.60
N SER A 20 -21.56 -39.56 -13.91
CA SER A 20 -22.81 -39.27 -14.62
C SER A 20 -23.93 -38.79 -13.69
N TRP A 21 -23.83 -39.05 -12.38
CA TRP A 21 -24.87 -38.68 -11.41
C TRP A 21 -24.80 -37.20 -10.99
N PHE A 22 -23.64 -36.56 -11.19
CA PHE A 22 -23.45 -35.14 -10.87
C PHE A 22 -23.80 -34.18 -12.02
N GLY A 23 -24.25 -34.72 -13.16
CA GLY A 23 -24.75 -33.95 -14.30
C GLY A 23 -26.24 -33.67 -14.15
N GLY A 24 -26.63 -32.85 -13.18
CA GLY A 24 -27.99 -32.29 -13.14
C GLY A 24 -28.22 -31.45 -14.39
N GLU A 25 -29.35 -31.66 -15.06
CA GLU A 25 -29.83 -30.74 -16.10
C GLU A 25 -29.78 -29.33 -15.53
N LYS A 26 -29.02 -28.43 -16.18
CA LYS A 26 -29.15 -27.00 -15.92
C LYS A 26 -30.56 -26.63 -16.33
N GLU A 27 -31.48 -26.65 -15.37
CA GLU A 27 -32.82 -26.12 -15.56
C GLU A 27 -32.65 -24.75 -16.19
N VAL A 28 -33.22 -24.57 -17.38
CA VAL A 28 -33.31 -23.27 -18.03
C VAL A 28 -34.12 -22.43 -17.06
N ALA A 29 -33.42 -21.63 -16.23
CA ALA A 29 -34.07 -20.81 -15.22
C ALA A 29 -35.17 -20.01 -15.93
N PRO A 30 -36.40 -19.97 -15.37
CA PRO A 30 -37.57 -19.40 -16.02
C PRO A 30 -37.27 -18.02 -16.59
N ASP A 31 -38.05 -17.58 -17.59
CA ASP A 31 -37.89 -16.26 -18.20
C ASP A 31 -38.26 -15.18 -17.17
N VAL A 32 -37.28 -14.83 -16.32
CA VAL A 32 -37.42 -13.82 -15.28
C VAL A 32 -37.33 -12.45 -15.96
N PRO A 33 -38.33 -11.56 -15.76
CA PRO A 33 -38.30 -10.21 -16.29
C PRO A 33 -37.03 -9.45 -15.87
N GLU A 34 -36.52 -8.59 -16.75
CA GLU A 34 -35.31 -7.78 -16.50
C GLU A 34 -35.39 -7.02 -15.16
N GLN A 35 -36.50 -6.31 -14.91
CA GLN A 35 -36.73 -5.56 -13.67
C GLN A 35 -36.63 -6.46 -12.45
N GLN A 36 -37.21 -7.65 -12.50
CA GLN A 36 -37.20 -8.56 -11.37
C GLN A 36 -35.77 -9.08 -11.08
N LEU A 37 -34.97 -9.39 -12.12
CA LEU A 37 -33.57 -9.76 -11.93
C LEU A 37 -32.75 -8.62 -11.31
N TYR A 38 -33.01 -7.39 -11.73
CA TYR A 38 -32.34 -6.21 -11.21
C TYR A 38 -32.72 -5.94 -9.74
N ASP A 39 -34.01 -5.99 -9.40
CA ASP A 39 -34.48 -5.79 -8.02
C ASP A 39 -33.96 -6.89 -7.08
N GLU A 40 -33.88 -8.15 -7.56
CA GLU A 40 -33.27 -9.26 -6.81
C GLU A 40 -31.77 -9.05 -6.59
N ALA A 41 -31.04 -8.54 -7.60
CA ALA A 41 -29.63 -8.21 -7.48
C ALA A 41 -29.38 -7.09 -6.46
N LEU A 42 -30.16 -6.00 -6.53
CA LEU A 42 -30.09 -4.89 -5.57
C LEU A 42 -30.39 -5.35 -4.14
N SER A 43 -31.43 -6.16 -3.97
CA SER A 43 -31.77 -6.73 -2.66
C SER A 43 -30.63 -7.59 -2.09
N ALA A 44 -29.91 -8.32 -2.96
CA ALA A 44 -28.75 -9.10 -2.56
C ALA A 44 -27.55 -8.21 -2.19
N LEU A 45 -27.32 -7.10 -2.90
CA LEU A 45 -26.30 -6.11 -2.57
C LEU A 45 -26.58 -5.44 -1.23
N GLU A 46 -27.83 -5.02 -0.97
CA GLU A 46 -28.25 -4.44 0.30
C GLU A 46 -28.11 -5.41 1.48
N ALA A 47 -28.23 -6.71 1.22
CA ALA A 47 -28.03 -7.77 2.21
C ALA A 47 -26.57 -8.23 2.36
N ASP A 48 -25.61 -7.54 1.73
CA ASP A 48 -24.18 -7.92 1.66
C ASP A 48 -23.94 -9.32 1.08
N ASN A 49 -24.90 -9.88 0.35
CA ASN A 49 -24.78 -11.15 -0.34
C ASN A 49 -24.23 -10.94 -1.75
N TYR A 50 -22.96 -10.56 -1.81
CA TYR A 50 -22.29 -10.21 -3.07
C TYR A 50 -22.22 -11.38 -4.05
N THR A 51 -22.08 -12.62 -3.57
CA THR A 51 -22.08 -13.81 -4.43
C THR A 51 -23.41 -13.96 -5.18
N LEU A 52 -24.54 -13.82 -4.49
CA LEU A 52 -25.85 -13.87 -5.13
C LEU A 52 -26.07 -12.67 -6.06
N ALA A 53 -25.65 -11.47 -5.64
CA ALA A 53 -25.72 -10.28 -6.49
C ALA A 53 -24.95 -10.47 -7.80
N ILE A 54 -23.72 -10.98 -7.74
CA ILE A 54 -22.90 -11.30 -8.92
C ILE A 54 -23.63 -12.26 -9.85
N GLU A 55 -24.20 -13.34 -9.32
CA GLU A 55 -24.95 -14.33 -10.13
C GLU A 55 -26.12 -13.67 -10.88
N LYS A 56 -26.90 -12.84 -10.17
CA LYS A 56 -28.08 -12.16 -10.75
C LYS A 56 -27.69 -11.09 -11.77
N LEU A 57 -26.65 -10.31 -11.50
CA LEU A 57 -26.13 -9.27 -12.39
C LEU A 57 -25.52 -9.89 -13.67
N GLN A 58 -24.74 -10.96 -13.55
CA GLN A 58 -24.23 -11.71 -14.70
C GLN A 58 -25.37 -12.30 -15.55
N LEU A 59 -26.41 -12.83 -14.90
CA LEU A 59 -27.58 -13.36 -15.60
C LEU A 59 -28.34 -12.26 -16.34
N LEU A 60 -28.46 -11.07 -15.73
CA LEU A 60 -29.05 -9.88 -16.36
C LEU A 60 -28.24 -9.46 -17.58
N GLU A 61 -26.91 -9.32 -17.48
CA GLU A 61 -26.03 -8.98 -18.61
C GLU A 61 -26.16 -9.99 -19.77
N ALA A 62 -26.24 -11.29 -19.45
CA ALA A 62 -26.31 -12.35 -20.45
C ALA A 62 -27.65 -12.39 -21.19
N ARG A 63 -28.76 -12.11 -20.50
CA ARG A 63 -30.12 -12.17 -21.08
C ARG A 63 -30.55 -10.86 -21.71
N TYR A 64 -30.18 -9.73 -21.09
CA TYR A 64 -30.65 -8.40 -21.43
C TYR A 64 -29.47 -7.43 -21.66
N PRO A 65 -28.56 -7.70 -22.63
CA PRO A 65 -27.35 -6.90 -22.85
C PRO A 65 -27.60 -5.45 -23.30
N PHE A 66 -28.82 -5.16 -23.77
CA PHE A 66 -29.28 -3.82 -24.15
C PHE A 66 -30.53 -3.40 -23.36
N GLY A 67 -30.76 -4.04 -22.21
CA GLY A 67 -31.87 -3.75 -21.33
C GLY A 67 -31.75 -2.36 -20.70
N ARG A 68 -32.85 -1.87 -20.13
CA ARG A 68 -32.90 -0.56 -19.47
C ARG A 68 -31.88 -0.43 -18.33
N PHE A 69 -31.62 -1.52 -17.62
CA PHE A 69 -30.70 -1.57 -16.47
C PHE A 69 -29.33 -2.13 -16.83
N SER A 70 -29.06 -2.43 -18.11
CA SER A 70 -27.83 -3.12 -18.54
C SER A 70 -26.54 -2.37 -18.15
N GLU A 71 -26.49 -1.06 -18.39
CA GLU A 71 -25.31 -0.24 -18.06
C GLU A 71 -25.12 -0.10 -16.54
N GLN A 72 -26.22 0.12 -15.82
CA GLN A 72 -26.20 0.24 -14.36
C GLN A 72 -25.82 -1.08 -13.68
N ALA A 73 -26.32 -2.21 -14.19
CA ALA A 73 -25.97 -3.54 -13.71
C ALA A 73 -24.48 -3.86 -13.90
N GLN A 74 -23.86 -3.38 -14.99
CA GLN A 74 -22.41 -3.50 -15.18
C GLN A 74 -21.62 -2.75 -14.10
N LEU A 75 -22.05 -1.55 -13.71
CA LEU A 75 -21.42 -0.78 -12.64
C LEU A 75 -21.56 -1.48 -11.28
N GLU A 76 -22.77 -1.94 -10.97
CA GLU A 76 -23.05 -2.70 -9.75
C GLU A 76 -22.29 -4.02 -9.69
N LEU A 77 -22.02 -4.64 -10.84
CA LEU A 77 -21.23 -5.86 -10.90
C LEU A 77 -19.77 -5.60 -10.53
N ILE A 78 -19.19 -4.46 -10.94
CA ILE A 78 -17.85 -4.04 -10.50
C ILE A 78 -17.83 -3.89 -8.97
N TYR A 79 -18.82 -3.20 -8.41
CA TYR A 79 -18.98 -3.01 -6.97
C TYR A 79 -19.11 -4.35 -6.23
N ALA A 80 -19.95 -5.25 -6.74
CA ALA A 80 -20.16 -6.57 -6.16
C ALA A 80 -18.87 -7.39 -6.14
N TYR A 81 -18.10 -7.42 -7.23
CA TYR A 81 -16.81 -8.10 -7.27
C TYR A 81 -15.79 -7.50 -6.29
N PHE A 82 -15.73 -6.17 -6.19
CA PHE A 82 -14.86 -5.49 -5.24
C PHE A 82 -15.16 -5.91 -3.80
N HIS A 83 -16.44 -5.89 -3.41
CA HIS A 83 -16.86 -6.28 -2.07
C HIS A 83 -16.81 -7.80 -1.81
N ASN A 84 -16.88 -8.63 -2.87
CA ASN A 84 -16.70 -10.07 -2.77
C ASN A 84 -15.21 -10.49 -2.69
N TYR A 85 -14.27 -9.54 -2.64
CA TYR A 85 -12.82 -9.78 -2.67
C TYR A 85 -12.34 -10.53 -3.93
N GLU A 86 -12.91 -10.19 -5.10
CA GLU A 86 -12.50 -10.71 -6.41
C GLU A 86 -11.85 -9.61 -7.27
N PRO A 87 -10.59 -9.22 -6.98
CA PRO A 87 -9.99 -8.03 -7.57
C PRO A 87 -9.81 -8.12 -9.09
N GLU A 88 -9.41 -9.28 -9.59
CA GLU A 88 -9.23 -9.51 -11.04
C GLU A 88 -10.55 -9.38 -11.80
N ALA A 89 -11.64 -9.91 -11.25
CA ALA A 89 -12.96 -9.83 -11.85
C ALA A 89 -13.49 -8.38 -11.85
N ALA A 90 -13.32 -7.67 -10.72
CA ALA A 90 -13.68 -6.26 -10.61
C ALA A 90 -12.91 -5.39 -11.62
N ARG A 91 -11.59 -5.56 -11.73
CA ARG A 91 -10.76 -4.81 -12.69
C ARG A 91 -11.16 -5.10 -14.13
N ALA A 92 -11.38 -6.37 -14.49
CA ALA A 92 -11.80 -6.77 -15.82
C ALA A 92 -13.20 -6.21 -16.17
N ALA A 93 -14.13 -6.21 -15.22
CA ALA A 93 -15.45 -5.62 -15.38
C ALA A 93 -15.37 -4.10 -15.56
N ALA A 94 -14.52 -3.41 -14.80
CA ALA A 94 -14.31 -1.97 -14.93
C ALA A 94 -13.70 -1.60 -16.29
N ASP A 95 -12.67 -2.33 -16.75
CA ASP A 95 -12.07 -2.13 -18.07
C ASP A 95 -13.06 -2.39 -19.21
N ARG A 96 -13.97 -3.36 -19.04
CA ARG A 96 -15.06 -3.59 -19.98
C ARG A 96 -16.03 -2.41 -20.00
N PHE A 97 -16.49 -1.94 -18.83
CA PHE A 97 -17.44 -0.84 -18.73
C PHE A 97 -16.88 0.44 -19.38
N VAL A 98 -15.67 0.84 -19.01
CA VAL A 98 -14.99 2.03 -19.56
C VAL A 98 -14.85 1.97 -21.09
N ARG A 99 -14.56 0.77 -21.62
CA ARG A 99 -14.41 0.56 -23.07
C ARG A 99 -15.74 0.59 -23.82
N LEU A 100 -16.80 0.03 -23.24
CA LEU A 100 -18.12 -0.04 -23.86
C LEU A 100 -18.91 1.27 -23.72
N HIS A 101 -18.77 1.96 -22.58
CA HIS A 101 -19.57 3.12 -22.20
C HIS A 101 -18.69 4.32 -21.80
N PRO A 102 -17.78 4.81 -22.67
CA PRO A 102 -16.82 5.87 -22.31
C PRO A 102 -17.46 7.23 -22.00
N ASN A 103 -18.70 7.46 -22.46
CA ASN A 103 -19.45 8.70 -22.26
C ASN A 103 -20.54 8.59 -21.17
N HIS A 104 -20.57 7.48 -20.43
CA HIS A 104 -21.54 7.31 -19.35
C HIS A 104 -21.26 8.30 -18.21
N GLU A 105 -22.32 8.78 -17.56
CA GLU A 105 -22.21 9.78 -16.49
C GLU A 105 -21.29 9.33 -15.35
N ASN A 106 -21.44 8.07 -14.91
CA ASN A 106 -20.67 7.45 -13.83
C ASN A 106 -19.43 6.66 -14.29
N VAL A 107 -18.83 7.01 -15.44
CA VAL A 107 -17.61 6.32 -15.91
C VAL A 107 -16.40 6.60 -15.01
N ASP A 108 -16.38 7.76 -14.36
CA ASP A 108 -15.41 8.14 -13.34
C ASP A 108 -15.46 7.19 -12.13
N TYR A 109 -16.65 6.77 -11.71
CA TYR A 109 -16.84 5.75 -10.67
C TYR A 109 -16.20 4.41 -11.05
N ALA A 110 -16.31 3.98 -12.31
CA ALA A 110 -15.66 2.75 -12.77
C ALA A 110 -14.13 2.84 -12.72
N TYR A 111 -13.54 3.98 -13.11
CA TYR A 111 -12.10 4.22 -12.95
C TYR A 111 -11.69 4.23 -11.47
N TYR A 112 -12.50 4.84 -10.61
CA TYR A 112 -12.26 4.88 -9.17
C TYR A 112 -12.29 3.48 -8.55
N LEU A 113 -13.34 2.68 -8.81
CA LEU A 113 -13.43 1.30 -8.31
C LEU A 113 -12.28 0.43 -8.83
N LYS A 114 -11.84 0.61 -10.08
CA LYS A 114 -10.66 -0.09 -10.61
C LYS A 114 -9.41 0.19 -9.78
N GLY A 115 -9.13 1.47 -9.48
CA GLY A 115 -7.99 1.87 -8.66
C GLY A 115 -8.11 1.42 -7.21
N LEU A 116 -9.32 1.51 -6.64
CA LEU A 116 -9.62 1.09 -5.28
C LEU A 116 -9.46 -0.42 -5.09
N THR A 117 -9.88 -1.20 -6.08
CA THR A 117 -9.73 -2.65 -6.08
C THR A 117 -8.26 -3.06 -5.98
N ALA A 118 -7.41 -2.50 -6.84
CA ALA A 118 -5.96 -2.75 -6.79
C ALA A 118 -5.31 -2.22 -5.49
N PHE A 119 -5.86 -1.15 -4.91
CA PHE A 119 -5.39 -0.61 -3.63
C PHE A 119 -5.64 -1.56 -2.46
N GLU A 120 -6.84 -2.14 -2.38
CA GLU A 120 -7.24 -3.02 -1.28
C GLU A 120 -6.72 -4.46 -1.46
N GLU A 121 -6.46 -4.92 -2.70
CA GLU A 121 -5.79 -6.20 -2.97
C GLU A 121 -4.46 -6.33 -2.22
N ASP A 122 -3.71 -5.24 -2.17
CA ASP A 122 -2.41 -5.15 -1.51
C ASP A 122 -2.54 -5.10 0.02
N ARG A 123 -3.69 -4.65 0.55
CA ARG A 123 -3.97 -4.58 1.99
C ARG A 123 -4.52 -5.90 2.47
N SER A 124 -3.63 -6.84 2.77
CA SER A 124 -4.04 -8.13 3.31
C SER A 124 -4.73 -7.95 4.67
N PHE A 125 -5.82 -8.69 4.92
CA PHE A 125 -6.59 -8.68 6.18
C PHE A 125 -5.72 -8.76 7.46
N PHE A 126 -4.56 -9.40 7.38
CA PHE A 126 -3.63 -9.56 8.50
C PHE A 126 -2.81 -8.31 8.86
N GLU A 127 -2.72 -7.31 7.99
CA GLU A 127 -1.95 -6.07 8.22
C GLU A 127 -2.50 -5.21 9.36
N LYS A 128 -3.80 -5.33 9.64
CA LYS A 128 -4.42 -4.63 10.78
C LYS A 128 -3.95 -5.20 12.13
N TYR A 129 -3.47 -6.44 12.15
CA TYR A 129 -3.16 -7.18 13.37
C TYR A 129 -1.66 -7.53 13.52
N LEU A 130 -0.90 -7.49 12.42
CA LEU A 130 0.53 -7.77 12.41
C LEU A 130 1.31 -6.56 11.87
N PRO A 131 2.41 -6.14 12.52
CA PRO A 131 3.29 -5.10 12.01
C PRO A 131 4.13 -5.63 10.84
N ILE A 132 3.49 -5.89 9.70
CA ILE A 132 4.14 -6.33 8.47
C ILE A 132 4.39 -5.09 7.62
N ASP A 133 5.63 -4.90 7.20
CA ASP A 133 6.01 -3.83 6.30
C ASP A 133 5.62 -4.19 4.86
N VAL A 134 4.49 -3.64 4.41
CA VAL A 134 3.95 -3.84 3.06
C VAL A 134 4.86 -3.28 1.97
N SER A 135 5.77 -2.36 2.28
CA SER A 135 6.66 -1.78 1.28
C SER A 135 7.77 -2.74 0.85
N GLN A 136 7.94 -3.88 1.54
CA GLN A 136 8.90 -4.92 1.15
C GLN A 136 8.29 -5.96 0.18
N ARG A 137 6.98 -5.91 -0.06
CA ARG A 137 6.27 -6.81 -0.97
C ARG A 137 6.36 -6.30 -2.42
N ASP A 138 5.93 -7.14 -3.35
CA ASP A 138 5.85 -6.76 -4.76
C ASP A 138 4.91 -5.56 -4.95
N PRO A 139 5.36 -4.46 -5.59
CA PRO A 139 4.57 -3.24 -5.72
C PRO A 139 3.56 -3.27 -6.88
N GLY A 140 3.36 -4.41 -7.55
CA GLY A 140 2.53 -4.49 -8.77
C GLY A 140 1.12 -3.91 -8.59
N ALA A 141 0.39 -4.36 -7.56
CA ALA A 141 -0.94 -3.84 -7.26
C ALA A 141 -0.94 -2.34 -6.91
N ALA A 142 0.09 -1.87 -6.20
CA ALA A 142 0.24 -0.45 -5.86
C ALA A 142 0.48 0.42 -7.11
N LEU A 143 1.26 -0.07 -8.08
CA LEU A 143 1.47 0.60 -9.37
C LEU A 143 0.18 0.66 -10.19
N ASP A 144 -0.53 -0.46 -10.30
CA ASP A 144 -1.80 -0.55 -11.03
C ASP A 144 -2.86 0.37 -10.44
N SER A 145 -2.91 0.45 -9.11
CA SER A 145 -3.78 1.37 -8.38
C SER A 145 -3.42 2.83 -8.67
N PHE A 146 -2.13 3.18 -8.62
CA PHE A 146 -1.64 4.53 -8.90
C PHE A 146 -1.96 4.95 -10.35
N GLU A 147 -1.78 4.06 -11.32
CA GLU A 147 -2.10 4.33 -12.73
C GLU A 147 -3.61 4.55 -12.94
N SER A 148 -4.43 3.73 -12.28
CA SER A 148 -5.90 3.84 -12.38
C SER A 148 -6.40 5.15 -11.79
N PHE A 149 -5.93 5.54 -10.60
CA PHE A 149 -6.25 6.84 -10.00
C PHE A 149 -5.68 8.01 -10.80
N SER A 150 -4.46 7.88 -11.35
CA SER A 150 -3.88 8.90 -12.23
C SER A 150 -4.74 9.12 -13.47
N THR A 151 -5.28 8.04 -14.04
CA THR A 151 -6.18 8.11 -15.20
C THR A 151 -7.50 8.77 -14.84
N LEU A 152 -8.08 8.45 -13.67
CA LEU A 152 -9.27 9.13 -13.13
C LEU A 152 -9.02 10.64 -13.04
N LEU A 153 -7.98 11.07 -12.33
CA LEU A 153 -7.71 12.50 -12.11
C LEU A 153 -7.39 13.26 -13.39
N ARG A 154 -6.73 12.61 -14.35
CA ARG A 154 -6.39 13.23 -15.64
C ARG A 154 -7.62 13.40 -16.53
N ARG A 155 -8.57 12.47 -16.50
CA ARG A 155 -9.76 12.48 -17.38
C ARG A 155 -10.96 13.18 -16.73
N TYR A 156 -11.13 13.02 -15.43
CA TYR A 156 -12.26 13.50 -14.63
C TYR A 156 -11.76 14.21 -13.37
N PRO A 157 -11.07 15.35 -13.50
CA PRO A 157 -10.52 16.09 -12.36
C PRO A 157 -11.60 16.59 -11.40
N ASP A 158 -12.81 16.86 -11.89
CA ASP A 158 -13.94 17.38 -11.12
C ASP A 158 -14.87 16.28 -10.57
N SER A 159 -14.47 15.00 -10.68
CA SER A 159 -15.22 13.86 -10.14
C SER A 159 -15.35 13.96 -8.62
N GLU A 160 -16.49 13.49 -8.07
CA GLU A 160 -16.70 13.38 -6.63
C GLU A 160 -15.60 12.54 -5.93
N TYR A 161 -15.03 11.57 -6.65
CA TYR A 161 -14.02 10.66 -6.13
C TYR A 161 -12.58 11.21 -6.22
N ALA A 162 -12.37 12.34 -6.90
CA ALA A 162 -11.04 12.91 -7.14
C ALA A 162 -10.27 13.22 -5.83
N PRO A 163 -10.88 13.84 -4.78
CA PRO A 163 -10.16 14.14 -3.55
C PRO A 163 -9.68 12.89 -2.80
N ASP A 164 -10.45 11.79 -2.84
CA ASP A 164 -10.03 10.52 -2.21
C ASP A 164 -8.90 9.85 -3.01
N ALA A 165 -9.05 9.80 -4.33
CA ALA A 165 -8.02 9.28 -5.23
C ALA A 165 -6.67 10.01 -5.07
N GLN A 166 -6.68 11.34 -4.91
CA GLN A 166 -5.47 12.13 -4.65
C GLN A 166 -4.76 11.71 -3.35
N LYS A 167 -5.52 11.54 -2.26
CA LYS A 167 -4.96 11.09 -0.97
C LYS A 167 -4.35 9.70 -1.08
N ARG A 168 -5.06 8.77 -1.75
CA ARG A 168 -4.55 7.41 -2.00
C ARG A 168 -3.31 7.42 -2.88
N MET A 169 -3.26 8.25 -3.92
CA MET A 169 -2.08 8.41 -4.76
C MET A 169 -0.88 8.94 -3.98
N GLN A 170 -1.06 9.90 -3.08
CA GLN A 170 0.02 10.37 -2.20
C GLN A 170 0.55 9.24 -1.30
N TYR A 171 -0.35 8.45 -0.72
CA TYR A 171 0.02 7.27 0.06
C TYR A 171 0.79 6.22 -0.77
N LEU A 172 0.29 5.89 -1.96
CA LEU A 172 0.94 4.95 -2.88
C LEU A 172 2.32 5.46 -3.32
N LYS A 173 2.45 6.75 -3.65
CA LYS A 173 3.73 7.39 -4.01
C LYS A 173 4.75 7.24 -2.88
N ASN A 174 4.34 7.49 -1.64
CA ASN A 174 5.19 7.30 -0.46
C ASN A 174 5.61 5.83 -0.30
N ARG A 175 4.66 4.90 -0.44
CA ARG A 175 4.95 3.45 -0.34
C ARG A 175 5.93 2.96 -1.40
N LEU A 176 5.71 3.36 -2.65
CA LEU A 176 6.61 3.02 -3.77
C LEU A 176 8.01 3.57 -3.53
N ALA A 177 8.12 4.80 -3.00
CA ALA A 177 9.41 5.39 -2.67
C ALA A 177 10.12 4.59 -1.56
N THR A 178 9.40 4.22 -0.50
CA THR A 178 9.94 3.37 0.57
C THR A 178 10.39 2.00 0.04
N HIS A 179 9.63 1.38 -0.87
CA HIS A 179 10.03 0.12 -1.51
C HIS A 179 11.40 0.24 -2.20
N GLU A 180 11.60 1.30 -2.98
CA GLU A 180 12.87 1.57 -3.66
C GLU A 180 14.02 1.77 -2.66
N ILE A 181 13.78 2.41 -1.51
CA ILE A 181 14.78 2.52 -0.43
C ILE A 181 15.14 1.15 0.15
N HIS A 182 14.17 0.26 0.38
CA HIS A 182 14.44 -1.09 0.85
C HIS A 182 15.32 -1.88 -0.13
N VAL A 183 15.01 -1.79 -1.43
CA VAL A 183 15.81 -2.42 -2.48
C VAL A 183 17.21 -1.81 -2.54
N ALA A 184 17.31 -0.49 -2.44
CA ALA A 184 18.60 0.22 -2.42
C ALA A 184 19.47 -0.23 -1.23
N ALA A 185 18.89 -0.29 -0.03
CA ALA A 185 19.58 -0.75 1.17
C ALA A 185 20.00 -2.23 1.09
N TYR A 186 19.19 -3.08 0.46
CA TYR A 186 19.57 -4.46 0.16
C TYR A 186 20.85 -4.54 -0.70
N TYR A 187 20.99 -3.64 -1.68
CA TYR A 187 22.19 -3.54 -2.52
C TYR A 187 23.38 -2.93 -1.77
N MET A 188 23.17 -1.90 -0.95
CA MET A 188 24.22 -1.31 -0.08
C MET A 188 24.86 -2.38 0.81
N LYS A 189 24.04 -3.24 1.45
CA LYS A 189 24.52 -4.35 2.30
C LYS A 189 25.37 -5.39 1.56
N ARG A 190 25.27 -5.45 0.23
CA ARG A 190 26.00 -6.40 -0.64
C ARG A 190 27.09 -5.73 -1.47
N GLU A 191 27.43 -4.48 -1.15
CA GLU A 191 28.43 -3.70 -1.89
C GLU A 191 28.05 -3.51 -3.38
N GLY A 192 26.74 -3.58 -3.69
CA GLY A 192 26.18 -3.35 -5.01
C GLY A 192 25.95 -1.85 -5.28
N TRP A 193 27.00 -1.04 -5.20
CA TRP A 193 26.90 0.43 -5.17
C TRP A 193 26.20 1.05 -6.38
N VAL A 194 26.47 0.56 -7.59
CA VAL A 194 25.81 1.05 -8.82
C VAL A 194 24.30 0.82 -8.76
N ALA A 195 23.87 -0.35 -8.29
CA ALA A 195 22.46 -0.67 -8.17
C ALA A 195 21.78 0.18 -7.09
N ALA A 196 22.42 0.35 -5.93
CA ALA A 196 21.92 1.21 -4.86
C ALA A 196 21.77 2.68 -5.31
N ALA A 197 22.79 3.24 -5.97
CA ALA A 197 22.76 4.60 -6.49
C ALA A 197 21.64 4.78 -7.54
N ASN A 198 21.43 3.82 -8.43
CA ASN A 198 20.35 3.87 -9.41
C ASN A 198 18.95 3.87 -8.76
N ARG A 199 18.77 3.11 -7.67
CA ARG A 199 17.51 3.06 -6.91
C ARG A 199 17.23 4.38 -6.20
N GLY A 200 18.24 4.94 -5.52
CA GLY A 200 18.14 6.29 -4.92
C GLY A 200 17.84 7.36 -5.97
N ARG A 201 18.55 7.33 -7.11
CA ARG A 201 18.30 8.26 -8.22
C ARG A 201 16.86 8.18 -8.72
N TYR A 202 16.31 6.98 -8.86
CA TYR A 202 14.92 6.79 -9.28
C TYR A 202 13.93 7.48 -8.33
N VAL A 203 14.14 7.39 -7.02
CA VAL A 203 13.30 8.07 -6.01
C VAL A 203 13.39 9.60 -6.17
N VAL A 204 14.59 10.15 -6.32
CA VAL A 204 14.80 11.60 -6.45
C VAL A 204 14.23 12.15 -7.77
N GLU A 205 14.30 11.38 -8.86
CA GLU A 205 13.83 11.79 -10.17
C GLU A 205 12.31 11.62 -10.35
N ASN A 206 11.72 10.56 -9.78
CA ASN A 206 10.34 10.15 -10.10
C ASN A 206 9.38 10.24 -8.90
N LEU A 207 9.90 10.22 -7.67
CA LEU A 207 9.11 10.13 -6.43
C LEU A 207 9.45 11.27 -5.46
N GLN A 208 9.54 12.49 -5.99
CA GLN A 208 9.79 13.72 -5.22
C GLN A 208 8.69 13.98 -4.18
N GLU A 209 8.97 14.81 -3.17
CA GLU A 209 8.03 15.17 -2.07
C GLU A 209 7.60 13.98 -1.19
N THR A 210 8.24 12.82 -1.36
CA THR A 210 8.03 11.67 -0.46
C THR A 210 8.97 11.75 0.74
N PRO A 211 8.59 11.21 1.90
CA PRO A 211 9.48 11.14 3.07
C PRO A 211 10.76 10.33 2.84
N ALA A 212 10.81 9.53 1.77
CA ALA A 212 11.94 8.68 1.41
C ALA A 212 13.04 9.39 0.59
N VAL A 213 12.78 10.61 0.10
CA VAL A 213 13.78 11.40 -0.66
C VAL A 213 15.09 11.63 0.10
N PRO A 214 15.11 12.05 1.39
CA PRO A 214 16.38 12.23 2.09
C PRO A 214 17.16 10.92 2.25
N ASP A 215 16.50 9.79 2.48
CA ASP A 215 17.14 8.47 2.52
C ASP A 215 17.76 8.13 1.15
N ALA A 216 17.07 8.42 0.05
CA ALA A 216 17.59 8.21 -1.29
C ALA A 216 18.87 9.01 -1.56
N LEU A 217 18.88 10.30 -1.18
CA LEU A 217 20.05 11.17 -1.31
C LEU A 217 21.23 10.70 -0.46
N ALA A 218 20.98 10.22 0.76
CA ALA A 218 22.01 9.65 1.63
C ALA A 218 22.62 8.37 1.01
N ILE A 219 21.78 7.47 0.48
CA ILE A 219 22.24 6.27 -0.22
C ILE A 219 23.06 6.64 -1.45
N MET A 220 22.62 7.62 -2.25
CA MET A 220 23.37 8.10 -3.41
C MET A 220 24.74 8.65 -3.00
N ALA A 221 24.81 9.48 -1.96
CA ALA A 221 26.06 10.06 -1.47
C ALA A 221 27.06 8.98 -1.02
N GLU A 222 26.61 7.98 -0.25
CA GLU A 222 27.47 6.88 0.20
C GLU A 222 27.89 5.98 -0.98
N ALA A 223 26.95 5.58 -1.85
CA ALA A 223 27.24 4.73 -3.00
C ALA A 223 28.22 5.39 -3.99
N TYR A 224 28.04 6.69 -4.29
CA TYR A 224 28.98 7.41 -5.15
C TYR A 224 30.36 7.57 -4.51
N THR A 225 30.43 7.69 -3.19
CA THR A 225 31.71 7.72 -2.47
C THR A 225 32.47 6.40 -2.62
N GLU A 226 31.80 5.27 -2.42
CA GLU A 226 32.40 3.93 -2.58
C GLU A 226 32.77 3.63 -4.05
N LEU A 227 32.10 4.27 -5.02
CA LEU A 227 32.46 4.22 -6.44
C LEU A 227 33.60 5.17 -6.85
N GLY A 228 34.10 6.02 -5.95
CA GLY A 228 35.11 7.05 -6.27
C GLY A 228 34.58 8.23 -7.10
N MET A 229 33.25 8.40 -7.17
CA MET A 229 32.58 9.48 -7.90
C MET A 229 32.34 10.68 -6.97
N HIS A 230 33.42 11.30 -6.50
CA HIS A 230 33.37 12.32 -5.45
C HIS A 230 32.49 13.53 -5.77
N ASP A 231 32.47 14.00 -7.02
CA ASP A 231 31.63 15.13 -7.43
C ASP A 231 30.14 14.82 -7.25
N LEU A 232 29.69 13.62 -7.67
CA LEU A 232 28.30 13.19 -7.53
C LEU A 232 27.93 12.93 -6.07
N ALA A 233 28.86 12.38 -5.29
CA ALA A 233 28.67 12.19 -3.86
C ALA A 233 28.45 13.53 -3.14
N GLN A 234 29.33 14.50 -3.41
CA GLN A 234 29.26 15.82 -2.80
C GLN A 234 27.98 16.57 -3.20
N ASN A 235 27.60 16.52 -4.49
CA ASN A 235 26.36 17.14 -4.96
C ASN A 235 25.13 16.53 -4.27
N SER A 236 25.07 15.20 -4.13
CA SER A 236 23.95 14.52 -3.46
C SER A 236 23.86 14.92 -1.98
N LEU A 237 25.01 15.01 -1.31
CA LEU A 237 25.11 15.42 0.09
C LEU A 237 24.76 16.91 0.30
N GLU A 238 25.15 17.78 -0.63
CA GLU A 238 24.80 19.20 -0.59
C GLU A 238 23.30 19.39 -0.73
N VAL A 239 22.66 18.74 -1.71
CA VAL A 239 21.21 18.76 -1.88
C VAL A 239 20.50 18.25 -0.63
N LEU A 240 21.00 17.16 -0.02
CA LEU A 240 20.44 16.63 1.22
C LEU A 240 20.50 17.68 2.35
N ARG A 241 21.66 18.29 2.60
CA ARG A 241 21.85 19.27 3.68
C ARG A 241 21.06 20.56 3.47
N LEU A 242 20.93 21.01 2.21
CA LEU A 242 20.19 22.23 1.88
C LEU A 242 18.69 22.07 2.10
N ASN A 243 18.12 20.91 1.76
CA ASN A 243 16.67 20.67 1.82
C ASN A 243 16.22 19.98 3.12
N TYR A 244 17.12 19.26 3.79
CA TYR A 244 16.84 18.48 4.99
C TYR A 244 17.96 18.67 6.05
N PRO A 245 18.11 19.89 6.61
CA PRO A 245 19.19 20.22 7.53
C PRO A 245 19.20 19.38 8.81
N ASP A 246 18.03 18.97 9.29
CA ASP A 246 17.85 18.16 10.50
C ASP A 246 17.99 16.64 10.25
N TYR A 247 18.20 16.23 8.99
CA TYR A 247 18.29 14.82 8.65
C TYR A 247 19.61 14.21 9.15
N GLN A 248 19.49 13.21 10.02
CA GLN A 248 20.63 12.47 10.54
C GLN A 248 21.07 11.41 9.53
N ILE A 249 22.23 11.63 8.92
CA ILE A 249 22.85 10.66 8.01
C ILE A 249 23.31 9.46 8.84
N ARG A 250 22.74 8.29 8.57
CA ARG A 250 23.14 7.03 9.20
C ARG A 250 23.97 6.23 8.20
N PRO A 251 25.18 5.75 8.57
CA PRO A 251 26.02 4.99 7.66
C PRO A 251 25.43 3.60 7.37
N PHE A 252 25.31 3.21 6.10
CA PHE A 252 24.76 1.91 5.71
C PHE A 252 25.75 0.75 5.91
N LYS A 253 27.05 1.05 5.95
CA LYS A 253 28.11 0.11 6.30
C LYS A 253 28.27 -0.01 7.82
N LYS A 254 28.45 -1.24 8.33
CA LYS A 254 28.92 -1.43 9.72
C LYS A 254 30.30 -0.78 9.85
N ALA A 255 30.43 0.16 10.78
CA ALA A 255 31.75 0.64 11.19
C ALA A 255 32.63 -0.56 11.55
N ARG A 256 33.92 -0.52 11.18
CA ARG A 256 34.88 -1.57 11.56
C ARG A 256 34.81 -1.74 13.08
N ALA A 257 34.63 -2.97 13.55
CA ALA A 257 34.54 -3.26 14.98
C ALA A 257 35.74 -2.64 15.70
N THR A 258 35.50 -1.70 16.62
CA THR A 258 36.57 -1.11 17.41
C THR A 258 37.11 -2.16 18.39
N LEU A 259 38.34 -1.97 18.87
CA LEU A 259 38.97 -2.91 19.81
C LEU A 259 38.07 -3.17 21.03
N MET A 260 37.40 -2.12 21.53
CA MET A 260 36.42 -2.23 22.62
C MET A 260 35.18 -3.05 22.26
N GLN A 261 34.66 -2.88 21.05
CA GLN A 261 33.51 -3.62 20.55
C GLN A 261 33.84 -5.11 20.40
N THR A 262 35.05 -5.41 19.93
CA THR A 262 35.56 -6.77 19.84
C THR A 262 35.77 -7.39 21.23
N ALA A 263 36.33 -6.63 22.17
CA ALA A 263 36.57 -7.08 23.54
C ALA A 263 35.29 -7.31 24.35
N THR A 264 34.22 -6.59 24.03
CA THR A 264 32.91 -6.71 24.71
C THR A 264 31.91 -7.57 23.94
N PHE A 265 32.35 -8.29 22.89
CA PHE A 265 31.48 -9.08 22.01
C PHE A 265 30.28 -8.27 21.48
N GLY A 266 30.46 -6.98 21.24
CA GLY A 266 29.42 -6.07 20.76
C GLY A 266 28.45 -5.58 21.83
N LEU A 267 28.66 -5.87 23.12
CA LEU A 267 27.80 -5.38 24.22
C LEU A 267 27.95 -3.88 24.49
N VAL A 268 29.10 -3.28 24.15
CA VAL A 268 29.38 -1.86 24.42
C VAL A 268 30.03 -1.18 23.22
N GLY A 269 29.44 -0.06 22.78
CA GLY A 269 30.06 0.85 21.80
C GLY A 269 29.87 0.48 20.32
N GLY A 270 28.81 -0.25 19.96
CA GLY A 270 28.48 -0.47 18.56
C GLY A 270 27.51 0.55 17.99
N GLU A 271 27.90 1.22 16.91
CA GLU A 271 26.95 1.81 15.98
C GLU A 271 26.25 0.66 15.24
N GLU A 272 24.95 0.49 15.45
CA GLU A 272 24.15 -0.34 14.56
C GLU A 272 24.20 0.30 13.16
N PRO A 273 24.53 -0.47 12.10
CA PRO A 273 24.49 0.08 10.75
C PRO A 273 23.07 0.57 10.47
N ALA A 274 22.94 1.64 9.70
CA ALA A 274 21.65 2.15 9.29
C ALA A 274 20.81 1.02 8.68
N GLU A 275 19.79 0.56 9.39
CA GLU A 275 18.66 -0.01 8.70
C GLU A 275 17.97 1.15 7.97
N PRO A 276 17.64 1.00 6.66
CA PRO A 276 16.83 2.01 5.97
C PRO A 276 15.65 2.30 6.87
N ALA A 277 15.34 3.59 7.07
CA ALA A 277 14.28 3.99 7.98
C ALA A 277 13.05 3.14 7.67
N ARG A 278 12.73 2.19 8.56
CA ARG A 278 11.46 1.48 8.49
C ARG A 278 10.44 2.60 8.39
N PRO A 279 9.47 2.57 7.46
CA PRO A 279 8.42 3.56 7.47
C PRO A 279 7.78 3.44 8.84
N VAL A 280 8.10 4.41 9.71
CA VAL A 280 7.59 4.40 11.07
C VAL A 280 6.09 4.47 10.88
N PRO A 281 5.34 3.41 11.27
CA PRO A 281 3.90 3.41 11.14
C PRO A 281 3.38 4.73 11.71
N PRO A 282 2.37 5.37 11.12
CA PRO A 282 1.89 6.66 11.63
C PRO A 282 1.67 6.67 13.16
N ALA A 283 1.26 5.53 13.72
CA ALA A 283 1.12 5.31 15.15
C ALA A 283 2.44 5.37 15.96
N GLU A 284 3.55 4.90 15.42
CA GLU A 284 4.86 4.91 16.08
C GLU A 284 5.54 6.27 15.93
N ARG A 285 5.27 7.01 14.84
CA ARG A 285 5.70 8.41 14.64
C ARG A 285 5.02 9.35 15.63
N LEU A 286 3.70 9.19 15.78
CA LEU A 286 2.94 9.91 16.80
C LEU A 286 3.43 9.57 18.22
N ARG A 287 3.79 8.30 18.48
CA ARG A 287 4.38 7.91 19.78
C ARG A 287 5.76 8.50 20.00
N SER A 288 6.64 8.53 18.99
CA SER A 288 7.96 9.14 19.11
C SER A 288 7.86 10.65 19.29
N GLU A 289 6.98 11.33 18.54
CA GLU A 289 6.69 12.76 18.70
C GLU A 289 6.10 13.07 20.08
N MET A 290 5.22 12.21 20.61
CA MET A 290 4.69 12.32 21.97
C MET A 290 5.78 12.10 23.04
N HIS A 291 6.68 11.14 22.83
CA HIS A 291 7.82 10.91 23.74
C HIS A 291 8.80 12.07 23.72
N GLU A 292 9.15 12.60 22.54
CA GLU A 292 9.99 13.80 22.40
C GLU A 292 9.36 15.01 23.09
N GLN A 293 8.04 15.21 22.97
CA GLN A 293 7.34 16.28 23.67
C GLN A 293 7.28 16.06 25.18
N GLN A 294 7.21 14.80 25.64
CA GLN A 294 7.25 14.46 27.07
C GLN A 294 8.65 14.66 27.65
N ASP A 295 9.68 14.26 26.94
CA ASP A 295 11.08 14.42 27.35
C ASP A 295 11.49 15.89 27.33
N ALA A 296 11.04 16.66 26.33
CA ALA A 296 11.22 18.11 26.29
C ALA A 296 10.52 18.82 27.47
N LYS A 297 9.30 18.38 27.84
CA LYS A 297 8.57 18.89 29.02
C LYS A 297 9.23 18.48 30.34
N ALA A 298 9.74 17.26 30.44
CA ALA A 298 10.46 16.78 31.62
C ALA A 298 11.78 17.54 31.82
N ALA A 299 12.51 17.80 30.73
CA ALA A 299 13.72 18.63 30.75
C ALA A 299 13.41 20.09 31.17
N THR A 300 12.28 20.66 30.71
CA THR A 300 11.84 21.99 31.17
C THR A 300 11.32 22.01 32.60
N GLU A 301 10.88 20.89 33.17
CA GLU A 301 10.51 20.78 34.59
C GLU A 301 11.72 20.57 35.52
N GLU A 302 12.79 19.92 35.04
CA GLU A 302 14.02 19.74 35.81
C GLU A 302 14.75 21.06 36.07
N ASP A 303 14.78 21.97 35.09
CA ASP A 303 15.43 23.30 35.17
C ASP A 303 14.62 24.37 35.95
N ARG A 304 13.40 24.05 36.41
CA ARG A 304 12.59 25.01 37.19
C ARG A 304 13.11 25.17 38.61
N SER A 305 13.27 26.44 39.02
CA SER A 305 13.61 26.79 40.40
C SER A 305 12.62 26.21 41.40
N LEU A 306 13.07 25.89 42.62
CA LEU A 306 12.22 25.34 43.68
C LEU A 306 10.99 26.20 43.98
N PHE A 307 11.10 27.52 43.80
CA PHE A 307 10.00 28.45 43.96
C PHE A 307 8.92 28.25 42.89
N SER A 308 9.31 28.18 41.60
CA SER A 308 8.40 27.91 40.47
C SER A 308 7.69 26.56 40.61
N ARG A 309 8.39 25.54 41.14
CA ARG A 309 7.81 24.21 41.44
C ARG A 309 6.75 24.27 42.55
N MET A 310 6.95 25.08 43.58
CA MET A 310 5.98 25.21 44.69
C MET A 310 4.78 26.08 44.31
N THR A 311 4.95 27.03 43.40
CA THR A 311 3.89 27.93 42.95
C THR A 311 3.23 27.51 41.64
N PHE A 312 3.57 26.34 41.10
CA PHE A 312 3.08 25.81 39.83
C PHE A 312 3.20 26.81 38.66
N GLY A 313 4.25 27.63 38.66
CA GLY A 313 4.51 28.62 37.61
C GLY A 313 3.54 29.81 37.55
N VAL A 314 2.72 30.04 38.59
CA VAL A 314 1.73 31.13 38.61
C VAL A 314 2.36 32.54 38.64
N PHE A 315 3.67 32.65 38.90
CA PHE A 315 4.37 33.92 39.08
C PHE A 315 5.60 34.11 38.16
N ASP A 316 5.79 33.27 37.13
CA ASP A 316 6.96 33.34 36.25
C ASP A 316 6.80 34.34 35.07
N ASP A 317 5.63 34.99 34.89
CA ASP A 317 5.34 35.83 33.70
C ASP A 317 5.83 37.30 33.78
N ASP A 318 6.51 37.72 34.87
CA ASP A 318 6.81 39.15 35.10
C ASP A 318 8.28 39.58 34.85
N GLU A 319 9.21 38.70 34.46
CA GLU A 319 10.64 39.06 34.34
C GLU A 319 11.18 39.27 32.90
N GLU A 320 10.42 38.98 31.83
CA GLU A 320 10.90 39.19 30.44
C GLU A 320 10.67 40.62 29.89
N GLU A 321 9.94 41.50 30.58
CA GLU A 321 9.74 42.90 30.14
C GLU A 321 10.78 43.91 30.67
N ALA A 322 11.76 43.49 31.49
CA ALA A 322 12.73 44.39 32.13
C ALA A 322 14.13 44.42 31.50
N ALA A 323 14.28 44.01 30.23
CA ALA A 323 15.55 44.10 29.49
C ALA A 323 15.35 44.51 28.02
N GLN A 324 14.91 45.75 27.80
CA GLN A 324 15.22 46.53 26.59
C GLN A 324 15.72 47.92 26.98
#